data_AF-A0A494X4A0-F1
#
_entry.id   AF-A0A494X4A0-F1
#
_cell.length_a   1.000
_cell.length_b   1.000
_cell.length_c   1.000
_cell.angle_alpha   90.00
_cell.angle_beta   90.00
_cell.angle_gamma   90.00
#
_symmetry.space_group_name_H-M   'P 1'
#
loop_
_entity.id
_entity.type
_entity.pdbx_description
1 polymer ?
#
loop_
_entity_poly.entity_id
_entity_poly.type
_entity_poly.pdbx_seq_one_letter_code
_entity_poly.pdbx_strand_id
1 'polypeptide(L)'
;MIDAAQFVDAARHRGFQWYAGVPCSFLTPFINYVLQDPNLHYVSAANEGDAVAFIAGVALGARNGVRGVTMMQNSGLGNAVSPLTSLTWTFRLPQLLIVTWRGEPGVADEPQHALMGPITPQLLETMEIPWEPFPRDASELEPALERAVAHMDATGRPYALVMHKGSVAPYELKATPPLARPALVAPRTHWRDVAPEALPSRRDALERVIAHTPLESTVVLASTGFCGRELYALDDRPNQLYMVGSMGCVTPFALGLALARPDLRVVALDGDGAALMRMGAFATLGAYGPANLVHLLLDNGAHDSTGGQATVSPQVSFAGVAAACGYGSAVEGDHVGLVDELLAAPRSGSGASFARLTIRRGTPDGLPRPTITPADVKTRLMRHIGAA
;
A
#
# COMPACT_ATOMS: atom_id res chain seq x y z
N MET A 1 -2.01 22.94 -23.73
CA MET A 1 -1.59 22.71 -22.33
C MET A 1 -2.77 23.07 -21.47
N ILE A 2 -3.13 22.20 -20.55
CA ILE A 2 -4.26 22.42 -19.62
C ILE A 2 -3.77 22.98 -18.30
N ASP A 3 -4.66 23.56 -17.51
CA ASP A 3 -4.39 23.86 -16.10
C ASP A 3 -4.60 22.60 -15.24
N ALA A 4 -3.86 22.51 -14.13
CA ALA A 4 -4.02 21.41 -13.16
C ALA A 4 -5.47 21.31 -12.64
N ALA A 5 -6.10 22.46 -12.38
CA ALA A 5 -7.49 22.53 -11.92
C ALA A 5 -8.46 21.87 -12.90
N GLN A 6 -8.30 22.10 -14.21
CA GLN A 6 -9.19 21.55 -15.23
C GLN A 6 -9.24 20.03 -15.18
N PHE A 7 -8.09 19.37 -15.07
CA PHE A 7 -8.05 17.91 -14.98
C PHE A 7 -8.47 17.40 -13.60
N VAL A 8 -7.97 18.00 -12.51
CA VAL A 8 -8.26 17.51 -11.15
C VAL A 8 -9.75 17.63 -10.83
N ASP A 9 -10.40 18.73 -11.22
CA ASP A 9 -11.82 18.93 -10.96
C ASP A 9 -12.69 18.00 -11.83
N ALA A 10 -12.33 17.81 -13.10
CA ALA A 10 -12.98 16.83 -13.99
C ALA A 10 -12.84 15.38 -13.46
N ALA A 11 -11.67 15.04 -12.91
CA ALA A 11 -11.41 13.76 -12.26
C ALA A 11 -12.20 13.64 -10.95
N ARG A 12 -12.28 14.70 -10.14
CA ARG A 12 -13.06 14.72 -8.90
C ARG A 12 -14.54 14.43 -9.13
N HIS A 13 -15.14 14.99 -10.18
CA HIS A 13 -16.52 14.68 -10.57
C HIS A 13 -16.77 13.19 -10.87
N ARG A 14 -15.71 12.43 -11.15
CA ARG A 14 -15.73 10.98 -11.39
C ARG A 14 -15.26 10.15 -10.19
N GLY A 15 -15.11 10.79 -9.03
CA GLY A 15 -14.78 10.15 -7.77
C GLY A 15 -13.28 10.12 -7.42
N PHE A 16 -12.38 10.62 -8.28
CA PHE A 16 -10.96 10.66 -7.97
C PHE A 16 -10.67 11.69 -6.87
N GLN A 17 -10.42 11.19 -5.66
CA GLN A 17 -10.20 12.01 -4.47
C GLN A 17 -8.86 11.71 -3.80
N TRP A 18 -8.34 10.50 -4.00
CA TRP A 18 -7.09 10.04 -3.43
C TRP A 18 -5.97 10.06 -4.44
N TYR A 19 -4.84 10.63 -4.07
CA TYR A 19 -3.65 10.72 -4.89
C TYR A 19 -2.48 10.20 -4.08
N ALA A 20 -1.62 9.40 -4.70
CA ALA A 20 -0.36 9.00 -4.09
C ALA A 20 0.73 8.89 -5.14
N GLY A 21 1.96 9.12 -4.75
CA GLY A 21 3.06 9.06 -5.71
C GLY A 21 4.40 9.50 -5.15
N VAL A 22 5.38 9.43 -6.04
CA VAL A 22 6.71 10.03 -5.87
C VAL A 22 6.78 11.26 -6.78
N PRO A 23 7.21 12.43 -6.27
CA PRO A 23 7.25 13.65 -7.08
C PRO A 23 8.12 13.52 -8.34
N CYS A 24 7.63 14.10 -9.43
CA CYS A 24 8.37 14.32 -10.68
C CYS A 24 8.11 15.78 -11.12
N SER A 25 9.07 16.42 -11.80
CA SER A 25 8.91 17.82 -12.20
C SER A 25 7.74 18.08 -13.13
N PHE A 26 7.31 17.09 -13.93
CA PHE A 26 6.11 17.23 -14.78
C PHE A 26 4.81 17.13 -13.95
N LEU A 27 4.86 16.46 -12.80
CA LEU A 27 3.73 16.33 -11.87
C LEU A 27 3.64 17.50 -10.88
N THR A 28 4.66 18.35 -10.76
CA THR A 28 4.69 19.45 -9.79
C THR A 28 3.40 20.28 -9.79
N PRO A 29 2.85 20.72 -10.94
CA PRO A 29 1.62 21.50 -10.92
C PRO A 29 0.42 20.72 -10.37
N PHE A 30 0.33 19.42 -10.68
CA PHE A 30 -0.73 18.54 -10.16
C PHE A 30 -0.62 18.35 -8.66
N ILE A 31 0.56 17.96 -8.18
CA ILE A 31 0.82 17.72 -6.76
C ILE A 31 0.54 19.00 -5.98
N ASN A 32 0.98 20.16 -6.49
CA ASN A 32 0.75 21.45 -5.83
C ASN A 32 -0.74 21.80 -5.74
N TYR A 33 -1.53 21.53 -6.78
CA TYR A 33 -2.97 21.76 -6.75
C TYR A 33 -3.65 20.84 -5.73
N VAL A 34 -3.36 19.53 -5.78
CA VAL A 34 -3.97 18.55 -4.87
C VAL A 34 -3.64 18.84 -3.40
N LEU A 35 -2.38 19.20 -3.09
CA LEU A 35 -1.95 19.53 -1.72
C LEU A 35 -2.69 20.74 -1.12
N GLN A 36 -3.21 21.63 -1.97
CA GLN A 36 -3.84 22.87 -1.56
C GLN A 36 -5.38 22.78 -1.53
N ASP A 37 -5.97 21.66 -1.94
CA ASP A 37 -7.42 21.44 -1.85
C ASP A 37 -7.79 20.61 -0.62
N PRO A 38 -8.56 21.15 0.34
CA PRO A 38 -8.91 20.44 1.57
C PRO A 38 -9.84 19.23 1.36
N ASN A 39 -10.43 19.08 0.17
CA ASN A 39 -11.31 17.97 -0.19
C ASN A 39 -10.60 16.85 -0.96
N LEU A 40 -9.29 16.98 -1.17
CA LEU A 40 -8.46 15.95 -1.78
C LEU A 40 -7.44 15.42 -0.78
N HIS A 41 -6.97 14.21 -1.06
CA HIS A 41 -5.98 13.55 -0.24
C HIS A 41 -4.76 13.24 -1.08
N TYR A 42 -3.58 13.66 -0.59
CA TYR A 42 -2.30 13.30 -1.19
C TYR A 42 -1.42 12.56 -0.17
N VAL A 43 -0.91 11.40 -0.54
CA VAL A 43 0.11 10.67 0.22
C VAL A 43 1.42 10.66 -0.56
N SER A 44 2.45 11.28 0.01
CA SER A 44 3.81 11.16 -0.51
C SER A 44 4.37 9.79 -0.14
N ALA A 45 4.45 8.88 -1.11
CA ALA A 45 4.98 7.54 -0.90
C ALA A 45 6.51 7.53 -0.93
N ALA A 46 7.12 6.56 -0.24
CA ALA A 46 8.58 6.39 -0.24
C ALA A 46 9.12 5.86 -1.59
N ASN A 47 8.30 5.10 -2.32
CA ASN A 47 8.56 4.66 -3.69
C ASN A 47 7.24 4.43 -4.44
N GLU A 48 7.30 4.24 -5.76
CA GLU A 48 6.13 4.15 -6.63
C GLU A 48 5.32 2.87 -6.43
N GLY A 49 5.96 1.77 -6.06
CA GLY A 49 5.24 0.54 -5.74
C GLY A 49 4.41 0.66 -4.45
N ASP A 50 4.88 1.46 -3.47
CA ASP A 50 4.11 1.75 -2.26
C ASP A 50 2.89 2.61 -2.58
N ALA A 51 3.03 3.55 -3.52
CA ALA A 51 1.90 4.35 -3.99
C ALA A 51 0.82 3.48 -4.66
N VAL A 52 1.22 2.54 -5.53
CA VAL A 52 0.30 1.58 -6.15
C VAL A 52 -0.43 0.75 -5.10
N ALA A 53 0.30 0.21 -4.12
CA ALA A 53 -0.26 -0.60 -3.06
C ALA A 53 -1.20 0.23 -2.15
N PHE A 54 -0.83 1.46 -1.81
CA PHE A 54 -1.66 2.39 -1.06
C PHE A 54 -3.00 2.65 -1.77
N ILE A 55 -2.96 3.05 -3.05
CA ILE A 55 -4.19 3.32 -3.81
C ILE A 55 -5.03 2.05 -4.00
N ALA A 56 -4.40 0.88 -4.10
CA ALA A 56 -5.13 -0.39 -4.10
C ALA A 56 -5.91 -0.59 -2.79
N GLY A 57 -5.35 -0.16 -1.65
CA GLY A 57 -6.00 -0.21 -0.33
C GLY A 57 -7.18 0.76 -0.23
N VAL A 58 -7.02 1.96 -0.78
CA VAL A 58 -8.13 2.92 -0.95
C VAL A 58 -9.24 2.29 -1.80
N ALA A 59 -8.91 1.68 -2.93
CA ALA A 59 -9.89 1.05 -3.82
C ALA A 59 -10.63 -0.13 -3.14
N LEU A 60 -9.95 -0.89 -2.28
CA LEU A 60 -10.59 -1.95 -1.48
C LEU A 60 -11.62 -1.38 -0.48
N GLY A 61 -11.30 -0.26 0.16
CA GLY A 61 -12.13 0.38 1.18
C GLY A 61 -13.16 1.38 0.65
N ALA A 62 -13.08 1.73 -0.63
CA ALA A 62 -13.85 2.82 -1.22
C ALA A 62 -15.36 2.62 -1.09
N ARG A 63 -16.07 3.71 -0.79
CA ARG A 63 -17.54 3.80 -0.82
C ARG A 63 -17.95 4.89 -1.81
N ASN A 64 -19.20 4.86 -2.28
CA ASN A 64 -19.80 5.93 -3.06
C ASN A 64 -19.00 6.32 -4.33
N GLY A 65 -18.34 5.35 -4.97
CA GLY A 65 -17.58 5.59 -6.20
C GLY A 65 -16.27 6.36 -6.01
N VAL A 66 -15.72 6.45 -4.78
CA VAL A 66 -14.39 7.01 -4.54
C VAL A 66 -13.32 6.23 -5.29
N ARG A 67 -12.40 6.95 -5.93
CA ARG A 67 -11.29 6.42 -6.73
C ARG A 67 -9.98 7.05 -6.33
N GLY A 68 -8.90 6.35 -6.68
CA GLY A 68 -7.54 6.84 -6.47
C GLY A 68 -6.72 6.93 -7.74
N VAL A 69 -5.72 7.81 -7.68
CA VAL A 69 -4.75 8.08 -8.74
C VAL A 69 -3.35 7.81 -8.19
N THR A 70 -2.59 6.98 -8.89
CA THR A 70 -1.16 6.79 -8.62
C THR A 70 -0.36 7.60 -9.63
N MET A 71 0.52 8.46 -9.13
CA MET A 71 1.34 9.34 -9.95
C MET A 71 2.82 8.96 -9.84
N MET A 72 3.51 8.87 -10.97
CA MET A 72 4.93 8.54 -11.00
C MET A 72 5.63 9.07 -12.25
N GLN A 73 6.95 9.18 -12.18
CA GLN A 73 7.77 9.17 -13.38
C GLN A 73 7.72 7.80 -14.04
N ASN A 74 7.86 7.72 -15.38
CA ASN A 74 7.96 6.43 -16.08
C ASN A 74 9.02 5.50 -15.48
N SER A 75 10.21 5.96 -15.07
CA SER A 75 11.21 5.12 -14.37
C SER A 75 10.65 4.41 -13.13
N GLY A 76 9.67 5.02 -12.47
CA GLY A 76 8.95 4.45 -11.33
C GLY A 76 8.13 3.20 -11.68
N LEU A 77 7.79 3.00 -12.96
CA LEU A 77 7.20 1.74 -13.43
C LEU A 77 8.07 0.55 -13.06
N GLY A 78 9.41 0.68 -13.06
CA GLY A 78 10.32 -0.37 -12.63
C GLY A 78 10.07 -0.84 -11.19
N ASN A 79 9.84 0.10 -10.26
CA ASN A 79 9.49 -0.21 -8.87
C ASN A 79 8.03 -0.70 -8.71
N ALA A 80 7.16 -0.29 -9.64
CA ALA A 80 5.73 -0.57 -9.61
C ALA A 80 5.32 -1.86 -10.33
N VAL A 81 6.20 -2.50 -11.13
CA VAL A 81 5.86 -3.73 -11.87
C VAL A 81 5.26 -4.79 -10.94
N SER A 82 5.91 -5.06 -9.81
CA SER A 82 5.46 -6.10 -8.88
C SER A 82 4.04 -5.83 -8.33
N PRO A 83 3.71 -4.67 -7.71
CA PRO A 83 2.35 -4.40 -7.25
C PRO A 83 1.33 -4.23 -8.39
N LEU A 84 1.72 -3.72 -9.56
CA LEU A 84 0.80 -3.62 -10.70
C LEU A 84 0.35 -5.02 -11.16
N THR A 85 1.31 -5.92 -11.39
CA THR A 85 1.04 -7.26 -11.93
C THR A 85 0.54 -8.27 -10.90
N SER A 86 1.06 -8.24 -9.67
CA SER A 86 0.78 -9.27 -8.65
C SER A 86 -0.15 -8.83 -7.51
N LEU A 87 -0.54 -7.55 -7.45
CA LEU A 87 -1.57 -7.05 -6.54
C LEU A 87 -2.76 -6.50 -7.33
N THR A 88 -2.60 -5.41 -8.09
CA THR A 88 -3.77 -4.73 -8.70
C THR A 88 -4.45 -5.55 -9.80
N TRP A 89 -3.67 -6.15 -10.71
CA TRP A 89 -4.20 -7.04 -11.74
C TRP A 89 -4.80 -8.32 -11.13
N THR A 90 -4.13 -8.88 -10.12
CA THR A 90 -4.51 -10.16 -9.49
C THR A 90 -5.79 -10.03 -8.66
N PHE A 91 -5.91 -8.98 -7.86
CA PHE A 91 -7.08 -8.74 -7.01
C PHE A 91 -8.18 -7.94 -7.71
N ARG A 92 -7.96 -7.43 -8.94
CA ARG A 92 -8.90 -6.55 -9.66
C ARG A 92 -9.21 -5.28 -8.84
N LEU A 93 -8.16 -4.55 -8.49
CA LEU A 93 -8.22 -3.28 -7.77
C LEU A 93 -7.93 -2.11 -8.73
N PRO A 94 -8.97 -1.39 -9.19
CA PRO A 94 -8.82 -0.34 -10.20
C PRO A 94 -8.13 0.90 -9.63
N GLN A 95 -7.32 1.53 -10.48
CA GLN A 95 -6.70 2.83 -10.20
C GLN A 95 -6.28 3.53 -11.50
N LEU A 96 -6.33 4.86 -11.52
CA LEU A 96 -5.79 5.63 -12.61
C LEU A 96 -4.28 5.82 -12.38
N LEU A 97 -3.48 5.52 -13.38
CA LEU A 97 -2.05 5.82 -13.37
C LEU A 97 -1.80 7.10 -14.17
N ILE A 98 -1.07 8.04 -13.60
CA ILE A 98 -0.51 9.18 -14.34
C ILE A 98 0.99 9.01 -14.36
N VAL A 99 1.53 8.73 -15.54
CA VAL A 99 2.93 8.36 -15.73
C VAL A 99 3.61 9.41 -16.59
N THR A 100 4.62 10.10 -16.07
CA THR A 100 5.33 11.12 -16.88
C THR A 100 6.31 10.48 -17.86
N TRP A 101 6.34 10.99 -19.10
CA TRP A 101 7.16 10.43 -20.18
C TRP A 101 8.51 11.14 -20.27
N ARG A 102 9.44 10.76 -19.39
CA ARG A 102 10.82 11.25 -19.43
C ARG A 102 11.61 10.47 -20.47
N GLY A 103 12.45 11.17 -21.24
CA GLY A 103 13.17 10.58 -22.38
C GLY A 103 12.26 10.26 -23.58
N GLU A 104 11.12 10.95 -23.73
CA GLU A 104 10.23 10.79 -24.89
C GLU A 104 11.03 10.83 -26.21
N PRO A 105 10.80 9.89 -27.15
CA PRO A 105 11.50 9.87 -28.44
C PRO A 105 11.39 11.20 -29.19
N GLY A 106 12.54 11.75 -29.60
CA GLY A 106 12.60 13.04 -30.28
C GLY A 106 12.61 14.27 -29.37
N VAL A 107 12.53 14.09 -28.05
CA VAL A 107 12.61 15.15 -27.04
C VAL A 107 13.93 15.04 -26.27
N ALA A 108 14.72 16.11 -26.25
CA ALA A 108 15.94 16.17 -25.45
C ALA A 108 15.61 16.13 -23.95
N ASP A 109 16.29 15.23 -23.22
CA ASP A 109 16.13 15.01 -21.78
C ASP A 109 17.46 14.49 -21.19
N GLU A 110 17.50 14.31 -19.88
CA GLU A 110 18.69 13.85 -19.17
C GLU A 110 19.11 12.42 -19.56
N PRO A 111 20.42 12.10 -19.58
CA PRO A 111 20.93 10.83 -20.08
C PRO A 111 20.33 9.58 -19.43
N GLN A 112 19.99 9.62 -18.14
CA GLN A 112 19.38 8.49 -17.43
C GLN A 112 17.99 8.12 -17.95
N HIS A 113 17.31 9.01 -18.69
CA HIS A 113 15.99 8.74 -19.25
C HIS A 113 16.06 8.07 -20.64
N ALA A 114 17.24 8.00 -21.27
CA ALA A 114 17.41 7.65 -22.68
C ALA A 114 16.85 6.26 -23.05
N LEU A 115 16.94 5.27 -22.15
CA LEU A 115 16.32 3.97 -22.36
C LEU A 115 14.85 3.95 -21.90
N MET A 116 14.57 4.55 -20.74
CA MET A 116 13.25 4.44 -20.13
C MET A 116 12.14 5.06 -20.97
N GLY A 117 12.42 6.20 -21.61
CA GLY A 117 11.48 6.87 -22.48
C GLY A 117 10.97 6.01 -23.64
N PRO A 118 11.82 5.52 -24.56
CA PRO A 118 11.37 4.72 -25.69
C PRO A 118 10.72 3.39 -25.30
N ILE A 119 11.04 2.80 -24.14
CA ILE A 119 10.45 1.52 -23.69
C ILE A 119 9.16 1.68 -22.88
N THR A 120 8.76 2.90 -22.52
CA THR A 120 7.60 3.15 -21.64
C THR A 120 6.30 2.53 -22.19
N PRO A 121 5.94 2.73 -23.47
CA PRO A 121 4.81 2.03 -24.09
C PRO A 121 4.86 0.51 -23.95
N GLN A 122 5.99 -0.11 -24.32
CA GLN A 122 6.12 -1.56 -24.29
C GLN A 122 6.04 -2.12 -22.88
N LEU A 123 6.52 -1.39 -21.86
CA LEU A 123 6.38 -1.79 -20.46
C LEU A 123 4.91 -1.83 -20.03
N LEU A 124 4.11 -0.82 -20.38
CA LEU A 124 2.67 -0.78 -20.07
C LEU A 124 1.93 -1.90 -20.81
N GLU A 125 2.24 -2.11 -22.08
CA GLU A 125 1.68 -3.21 -22.90
C GLU A 125 2.04 -4.58 -22.32
N THR A 126 3.29 -4.79 -21.90
CA THR A 126 3.76 -6.03 -21.29
C THR A 126 3.04 -6.33 -19.97
N MET A 127 2.70 -5.29 -19.20
CA MET A 127 1.91 -5.42 -17.97
C MET A 127 0.40 -5.54 -18.21
N GLU A 128 -0.05 -5.55 -19.48
CA GLU A 128 -1.46 -5.50 -19.89
C GLU A 128 -2.22 -4.29 -19.31
N ILE A 129 -1.54 -3.13 -19.20
CA ILE A 129 -2.16 -1.89 -18.75
C ILE A 129 -2.49 -1.04 -19.98
N PRO A 130 -3.77 -0.90 -20.34
CA PRO A 130 -4.16 -0.01 -21.42
C PRO A 130 -3.79 1.42 -21.06
N TRP A 131 -3.31 2.13 -22.07
CA TRP A 131 -2.77 3.47 -21.90
C TRP A 131 -3.07 4.34 -23.10
N GLU A 132 -3.12 5.65 -22.88
CA GLU A 132 -3.15 6.66 -23.93
C GLU A 132 -2.37 7.92 -23.50
N PRO A 133 -2.03 8.82 -24.44
CA PRO A 133 -1.43 10.10 -24.08
C PRO A 133 -2.31 10.89 -23.10
N PHE A 134 -1.68 11.54 -22.15
CA PHE A 134 -2.35 12.44 -21.22
C PHE A 134 -2.96 13.63 -21.99
N PRO A 135 -4.20 14.05 -21.69
CA PRO A 135 -4.87 15.17 -22.36
C PRO A 135 -4.04 16.45 -22.33
N ARG A 136 -3.92 17.12 -23.49
CA ARG A 136 -3.19 18.40 -23.60
C ARG A 136 -4.10 19.58 -23.86
N ASP A 137 -5.35 19.32 -24.26
CA ASP A 137 -6.39 20.32 -24.47
C ASP A 137 -7.66 20.00 -23.69
N ALA A 138 -8.42 21.03 -23.33
CA ALA A 138 -9.60 20.89 -22.49
C ALA A 138 -10.68 19.96 -23.11
N SER A 139 -10.79 19.92 -24.44
CA SER A 139 -11.72 19.04 -25.16
C SER A 139 -11.37 17.55 -25.07
N GLU A 140 -10.13 17.20 -24.70
CA GLU A 140 -9.66 15.82 -24.59
C GLU A 140 -9.87 15.24 -23.17
N LEU A 141 -10.12 16.09 -22.17
CA LEU A 141 -10.19 15.71 -20.75
C LEU A 141 -11.32 14.74 -20.44
N GLU A 142 -12.55 15.17 -20.72
CA GLU A 142 -13.76 14.39 -20.42
C GLU A 142 -13.74 13.04 -21.14
N PRO A 143 -13.44 12.96 -22.45
CA PRO A 143 -13.38 11.68 -23.16
C PRO A 143 -12.30 10.72 -22.62
N ALA A 144 -11.12 11.23 -22.25
CA ALA A 144 -10.04 10.39 -21.71
C ALA A 144 -10.40 9.82 -20.34
N LEU A 145 -10.96 10.65 -19.44
CA LEU A 145 -11.41 10.21 -18.13
C LEU A 145 -12.59 9.23 -18.24
N GLU A 146 -13.50 9.41 -19.20
CA GLU A 146 -14.58 8.47 -19.48
C GLU A 146 -14.06 7.10 -19.92
N ARG A 147 -13.10 7.06 -20.84
CA ARG A 147 -12.47 5.80 -21.27
C ARG A 147 -11.77 5.09 -20.11
N ALA A 148 -11.01 5.84 -19.31
CA ALA A 148 -10.30 5.30 -18.15
C ALA A 148 -11.29 4.72 -17.12
N VAL A 149 -12.33 5.47 -16.76
CA VAL A 149 -13.35 5.02 -15.80
C VAL A 149 -14.12 3.81 -16.32
N ALA A 150 -14.55 3.83 -17.58
CA ALA A 150 -15.26 2.71 -18.20
C ALA A 150 -14.41 1.42 -18.18
N HIS A 151 -13.12 1.52 -18.50
CA HIS A 151 -12.20 0.38 -18.40
C HIS A 151 -12.07 -0.15 -16.97
N MET A 152 -11.83 0.75 -16.02
CA MET A 152 -11.67 0.41 -14.60
C MET A 152 -12.93 -0.27 -14.04
N ASP A 153 -14.12 0.23 -14.39
CA ASP A 153 -15.39 -0.32 -13.92
C ASP A 153 -15.70 -1.67 -14.55
N ALA A 154 -15.41 -1.83 -15.85
CA ALA A 154 -15.66 -3.09 -16.55
C ALA A 154 -14.71 -4.22 -16.12
N THR A 155 -13.46 -3.89 -15.75
CA THR A 155 -12.40 -4.89 -15.58
C THR A 155 -11.85 -5.00 -14.16
N GLY A 156 -12.05 -3.98 -13.34
CA GLY A 156 -11.37 -3.79 -12.06
C GLY A 156 -9.85 -3.60 -12.18
N ARG A 157 -9.32 -3.25 -13.37
CA ARG A 157 -7.87 -3.14 -13.60
C ARG A 157 -7.42 -1.68 -13.76
N PRO A 158 -6.12 -1.39 -13.57
CA PRO A 158 -5.59 -0.05 -13.79
C PRO A 158 -5.71 0.43 -15.25
N TYR A 159 -5.75 1.75 -15.42
CA TYR A 159 -5.66 2.43 -16.73
C TYR A 159 -4.60 3.53 -16.64
N ALA A 160 -3.79 3.75 -17.67
CA ALA A 160 -2.71 4.73 -17.62
C ALA A 160 -2.90 5.91 -18.59
N LEU A 161 -2.57 7.11 -18.12
CA LEU A 161 -2.40 8.31 -18.93
C LEU A 161 -0.92 8.71 -18.92
N VAL A 162 -0.29 8.75 -20.09
CA VAL A 162 1.14 9.01 -20.24
C VAL A 162 1.40 10.48 -20.57
N MET A 163 2.03 11.20 -19.64
CA MET A 163 2.14 12.64 -19.65
C MET A 163 3.40 13.15 -20.33
N HIS A 164 3.20 13.89 -21.42
CA HIS A 164 4.24 14.63 -22.11
C HIS A 164 4.73 15.84 -21.30
N LYS A 165 5.97 16.26 -21.55
CA LYS A 165 6.50 17.52 -21.01
C LYS A 165 5.60 18.69 -21.42
N GLY A 166 5.24 19.53 -20.45
CA GLY A 166 4.41 20.71 -20.71
C GLY A 166 2.95 20.38 -21.03
N SER A 167 2.43 19.21 -20.64
CA SER A 167 0.99 18.94 -20.74
C SER A 167 0.16 19.84 -19.82
N VAL A 168 0.75 20.25 -18.69
CA VAL A 168 0.09 21.00 -17.61
C VAL A 168 0.80 22.32 -17.36
N ALA A 169 0.03 23.40 -17.20
CA ALA A 169 0.52 24.72 -16.86
C ALA A 169 1.16 24.74 -15.46
N PRO A 170 2.21 25.54 -15.24
CA PRO A 170 2.79 25.72 -13.92
C PRO A 170 1.73 26.12 -12.89
N TYR A 171 1.78 25.50 -11.72
CA TYR A 171 0.95 25.86 -10.58
C TYR A 171 1.83 25.90 -9.33
N GLU A 172 1.89 27.06 -8.68
CA GLU A 172 2.78 27.27 -7.55
C GLU A 172 2.28 26.61 -6.27
N LEU A 173 3.21 26.03 -5.50
CA LEU A 173 2.93 25.56 -4.16
C LEU A 173 2.89 26.77 -3.22
N LYS A 174 1.72 27.10 -2.68
CA LYS A 174 1.65 28.09 -1.60
C LYS A 174 2.20 27.49 -0.32
N ALA A 175 2.74 28.35 0.54
CA ALA A 175 3.24 27.94 1.85
C ALA A 175 2.14 27.17 2.61
N THR A 176 2.34 25.87 2.75
CA THR A 176 1.47 24.98 3.50
C THR A 176 2.15 24.73 4.84
N PRO A 177 1.42 24.77 5.98
CA PRO A 177 2.04 24.42 7.26
C PRO A 177 2.63 23.00 7.14
N PRO A 178 3.87 22.79 7.63
CA PRO A 178 4.49 21.48 7.58
C PRO A 178 3.64 20.47 8.35
N LEU A 179 3.67 19.20 7.93
CA LEU A 179 3.13 18.11 8.73
C LEU A 179 3.68 18.21 10.15
N ALA A 180 2.78 18.28 11.14
CA ALA A 180 3.18 18.37 12.53
C ALA A 180 4.06 17.19 12.88
N ARG A 181 5.27 17.46 13.37
CA ARG A 181 6.18 16.40 13.79
C ARG A 181 5.56 15.71 15.01
N PRO A 182 5.20 14.42 14.95
CA PRO A 182 4.64 13.74 16.10
C PRO A 182 5.69 13.65 17.21
N ALA A 183 5.23 13.63 18.46
CA ALA A 183 6.09 13.26 19.57
C ALA A 183 6.55 11.81 19.37
N LEU A 184 7.86 11.60 19.20
CA LEU A 184 8.40 10.26 19.01
C LEU A 184 8.24 9.46 20.30
N VAL A 185 7.77 8.23 20.17
CA VAL A 185 7.68 7.29 21.28
C VAL A 185 9.02 6.59 21.49
N ALA A 186 9.30 6.18 22.73
CA ALA A 186 10.41 5.27 22.98
C ALA A 186 10.03 3.84 22.55
N PRO A 187 10.90 3.11 21.83
CA PRO A 187 10.66 1.71 21.55
C PRO A 187 10.68 0.92 22.87
N ARG A 188 9.74 -0.01 23.02
CA ARG A 188 9.67 -0.91 24.18
C ARG A 188 10.10 -2.31 23.78
N THR A 189 10.84 -2.99 24.65
CA THR A 189 11.34 -4.33 24.43
C THR A 189 10.87 -5.27 25.54
N HIS A 190 10.44 -6.47 25.17
CA HIS A 190 10.01 -7.52 26.09
C HIS A 190 10.62 -8.86 25.68
N TRP A 191 11.84 -9.11 26.13
CA TRP A 191 12.57 -10.36 25.89
C TRP A 191 12.47 -11.28 27.09
N ARG A 192 12.18 -12.56 26.85
CA ARG A 192 12.31 -13.64 27.82
C ARG A 192 13.58 -14.45 27.61
N ASP A 193 14.29 -14.23 26.51
CA ASP A 193 15.54 -14.89 26.14
C ASP A 193 15.40 -16.42 26.14
N VAL A 194 14.28 -16.90 25.57
CA VAL A 194 14.00 -18.33 25.47
C VAL A 194 14.76 -18.99 24.33
N ALA A 195 14.99 -20.30 24.45
CA ALA A 195 15.56 -21.10 23.36
C ALA A 195 14.69 -21.02 22.08
N PRO A 196 15.26 -21.14 20.87
CA PRO A 196 14.51 -21.02 19.62
C PRO A 196 13.28 -21.93 19.52
N GLU A 197 13.33 -23.12 20.11
CA GLU A 197 12.25 -24.11 20.11
C GLU A 197 11.08 -23.72 21.00
N ALA A 198 11.34 -22.85 22.00
CA ALA A 198 10.35 -22.33 22.93
C ALA A 198 9.72 -21.00 22.47
N LEU A 199 10.20 -20.41 21.35
CA LEU A 199 9.55 -19.27 20.72
C LEU A 199 8.16 -19.66 20.20
N PRO A 200 7.18 -18.73 20.22
CA PRO A 200 5.88 -18.97 19.65
C PRO A 200 6.00 -19.28 18.15
N SER A 201 5.12 -20.15 17.65
CA SER A 201 4.97 -20.37 16.22
C SER A 201 4.16 -19.23 15.57
N ARG A 202 4.26 -19.14 14.24
CA ARG A 202 3.37 -18.29 13.43
C ARG A 202 1.90 -18.58 13.73
N ARG A 203 1.54 -19.87 13.80
CA ARG A 203 0.21 -20.34 14.19
C ARG A 203 -0.24 -19.78 15.54
N ASP A 204 0.60 -19.84 16.58
CA ASP A 204 0.24 -19.33 17.92
C ASP A 204 -0.11 -17.84 17.86
N ALA A 205 0.65 -17.05 17.09
CA ALA A 205 0.37 -15.63 16.90
C ALA A 205 -0.94 -15.39 16.12
N LEU A 206 -1.17 -16.15 15.04
CA LEU A 206 -2.37 -16.02 14.21
C LEU A 206 -3.65 -16.42 14.98
N GLU A 207 -3.60 -17.43 15.83
CA GLU A 207 -4.73 -17.79 16.71
C GLU A 207 -5.09 -16.64 17.67
N ARG A 208 -4.09 -15.91 18.20
CA ARG A 208 -4.35 -14.69 18.99
C ARG A 208 -4.94 -13.56 18.17
N VAL A 209 -4.47 -13.35 16.93
CA VAL A 209 -5.06 -12.36 16.01
C VAL A 209 -6.53 -12.68 15.77
N ILE A 210 -6.83 -13.93 15.43
CA ILE A 210 -8.19 -14.44 15.19
C ILE A 210 -9.09 -14.21 16.43
N ALA A 211 -8.59 -14.44 17.64
CA ALA A 211 -9.34 -14.24 18.87
C ALA A 211 -9.66 -12.76 19.17
N HIS A 212 -8.81 -11.83 18.73
CA HIS A 212 -8.91 -10.39 19.03
C HIS A 212 -9.39 -9.54 17.85
N THR A 213 -9.84 -10.15 16.75
CA THR A 213 -10.31 -9.44 15.55
C THR A 213 -11.80 -9.73 15.28
N PRO A 214 -12.73 -9.03 15.96
CA PRO A 214 -14.16 -9.19 15.73
C PRO A 214 -14.54 -8.81 14.29
N LEU A 215 -15.38 -9.65 13.67
CA LEU A 215 -15.72 -9.58 12.25
C LEU A 215 -16.25 -8.21 11.83
N GLU A 216 -17.14 -7.63 12.63
CA GLU A 216 -17.91 -6.43 12.26
C GLU A 216 -17.09 -5.13 12.28
N SER A 217 -15.96 -5.10 12.99
CA SER A 217 -15.22 -3.85 13.23
C SER A 217 -13.74 -3.94 12.89
N THR A 218 -13.28 -5.06 12.33
CA THR A 218 -11.87 -5.27 12.00
C THR A 218 -11.69 -5.85 10.61
N VAL A 219 -10.56 -5.53 9.97
CA VAL A 219 -10.06 -6.17 8.76
C VAL A 219 -8.66 -6.68 9.04
N VAL A 220 -8.36 -7.90 8.60
CA VAL A 220 -7.03 -8.50 8.73
C VAL A 220 -6.44 -8.75 7.35
N LEU A 221 -5.27 -8.17 7.10
CA LEU A 221 -4.55 -8.25 5.84
C LEU A 221 -3.26 -9.01 6.08
N ALA A 222 -3.10 -10.17 5.45
CA ALA A 222 -1.91 -11.00 5.60
C ALA A 222 -0.97 -10.86 4.40
N SER A 223 0.31 -10.64 4.67
CA SER A 223 1.38 -10.57 3.67
C SER A 223 1.56 -11.89 2.92
N THR A 224 2.23 -11.81 1.77
CA THR A 224 2.57 -12.97 0.93
C THR A 224 3.49 -13.95 1.64
N GLY A 225 3.52 -15.19 1.12
CA GLY A 225 4.21 -16.32 1.73
C GLY A 225 3.27 -17.16 2.60
N PHE A 226 3.78 -17.66 3.72
CA PHE A 226 3.03 -18.61 4.57
C PHE A 226 2.08 -17.94 5.56
N CYS A 227 2.23 -16.64 5.85
CA CYS A 227 1.34 -15.91 6.76
C CYS A 227 -0.13 -15.99 6.31
N GLY A 228 -0.44 -15.54 5.08
CA GLY A 228 -1.80 -15.62 4.56
C GLY A 228 -2.33 -17.05 4.39
N ARG A 229 -1.46 -18.02 4.09
CA ARG A 229 -1.85 -19.43 3.94
C ARG A 229 -2.22 -20.08 5.27
N GLU A 230 -1.44 -19.82 6.32
CA GLU A 230 -1.76 -20.31 7.66
C GLU A 230 -3.00 -19.62 8.22
N LEU A 231 -3.16 -18.31 8.02
CA LEU A 231 -4.37 -17.61 8.44
C LEU A 231 -5.62 -18.22 7.78
N TYR A 232 -5.58 -18.44 6.46
CA TYR A 232 -6.64 -19.11 5.71
C TYR A 232 -6.92 -20.54 6.22
N ALA A 233 -5.88 -21.32 6.48
CA ALA A 233 -6.01 -22.70 6.95
C ALA A 233 -6.55 -22.80 8.38
N LEU A 234 -6.29 -21.78 9.22
CA LEU A 234 -6.78 -21.70 10.58
C LEU A 234 -8.27 -21.35 10.63
N ASP A 235 -8.66 -20.27 9.96
CA ASP A 235 -10.04 -19.79 9.96
C ASP A 235 -10.28 -18.78 8.84
N ASP A 236 -10.77 -19.24 7.68
CA ASP A 236 -11.09 -18.36 6.55
C ASP A 236 -12.34 -17.51 6.81
N ARG A 237 -12.14 -16.22 7.07
CA ARG A 237 -13.20 -15.28 7.47
C ARG A 237 -13.49 -14.19 6.44
N PRO A 238 -14.72 -13.65 6.41
CA PRO A 238 -15.10 -12.61 5.45
C PRO A 238 -14.34 -11.28 5.63
N ASN A 239 -13.79 -11.02 6.82
CA ASN A 239 -12.99 -9.84 7.12
C ASN A 239 -11.48 -10.00 6.87
N GLN A 240 -11.06 -11.09 6.22
CA GLN A 240 -9.66 -11.40 5.96
C GLN A 240 -9.34 -11.35 4.46
N LEU A 241 -8.14 -10.83 4.14
CA LEU A 241 -7.54 -10.89 2.81
C LEU A 241 -6.11 -11.45 2.89
N TYR A 242 -5.81 -12.38 1.99
CA TYR A 242 -4.53 -13.06 1.89
C TYR A 242 -3.79 -12.60 0.65
N MET A 243 -2.80 -11.72 0.82
CA MET A 243 -2.04 -11.19 -0.31
C MET A 243 -1.15 -12.29 -0.90
N VAL A 244 -1.38 -12.68 -2.15
CA VAL A 244 -0.69 -13.83 -2.76
C VAL A 244 0.66 -13.47 -3.39
N GLY A 245 0.89 -12.20 -3.74
CA GLY A 245 2.13 -11.69 -4.35
C GLY A 245 2.56 -10.36 -3.72
N SER A 246 3.36 -9.55 -4.45
CA SER A 246 3.70 -8.18 -4.02
C SER A 246 4.31 -8.08 -2.61
N MET A 247 5.38 -8.84 -2.35
CA MET A 247 6.07 -8.82 -1.06
C MET A 247 6.41 -7.38 -0.63
N GLY A 248 6.13 -7.06 0.65
CA GLY A 248 6.31 -5.73 1.23
C GLY A 248 5.20 -4.73 0.95
N CYS A 249 4.15 -5.09 0.20
CA CYS A 249 3.05 -4.17 -0.13
C CYS A 249 1.88 -4.18 0.88
N VAL A 250 1.84 -5.12 1.83
CA VAL A 250 0.71 -5.26 2.76
C VAL A 250 0.53 -4.02 3.64
N THR A 251 1.61 -3.35 4.04
CA THR A 251 1.58 -2.20 4.95
C THR A 251 1.13 -0.91 4.26
N PRO A 252 1.62 -0.52 3.05
CA PRO A 252 1.00 0.56 2.29
C PRO A 252 -0.46 0.27 1.93
N PHE A 253 -0.78 -0.98 1.55
CA PHE A 253 -2.16 -1.41 1.27
C PHE A 253 -3.09 -1.22 2.48
N ALA A 254 -2.63 -1.63 3.66
CA ALA A 254 -3.34 -1.43 4.92
C ALA A 254 -3.51 0.04 5.27
N LEU A 255 -2.52 0.89 5.01
CA LEU A 255 -2.60 2.33 5.22
C LEU A 255 -3.72 2.96 4.37
N GLY A 256 -3.78 2.61 3.08
CA GLY A 256 -4.84 3.08 2.18
C GLY A 256 -6.23 2.69 2.66
N LEU A 257 -6.39 1.43 3.08
CA LEU A 257 -7.67 0.95 3.64
C LEU A 257 -8.02 1.67 4.94
N ALA A 258 -7.06 1.83 5.87
CA ALA A 258 -7.31 2.43 7.18
C ALA A 258 -7.74 3.90 7.07
N LEU A 259 -7.18 4.65 6.12
CA LEU A 259 -7.58 6.02 5.83
C LEU A 259 -8.94 6.10 5.13
N ALA A 260 -9.23 5.19 4.20
CA ALA A 260 -10.53 5.12 3.53
C ALA A 260 -11.65 4.65 4.48
N ARG A 261 -11.32 3.88 5.52
CA ARG A 261 -12.25 3.25 6.46
C ARG A 261 -11.90 3.55 7.92
N PRO A 262 -12.05 4.81 8.36
CA PRO A 262 -11.78 5.21 9.74
C PRO A 262 -12.71 4.52 10.76
N ASP A 263 -13.84 3.97 10.32
CA ASP A 263 -14.76 3.17 11.12
C ASP A 263 -14.19 1.79 11.51
N LEU A 264 -13.33 1.21 10.67
CA LEU A 264 -12.76 -0.12 10.88
C LEU A 264 -11.38 -0.06 11.52
N ARG A 265 -11.01 -1.10 12.28
CA ARG A 265 -9.61 -1.34 12.65
C ARG A 265 -8.95 -2.22 11.60
N VAL A 266 -7.80 -1.79 11.08
CA VAL A 266 -7.06 -2.52 10.05
C VAL A 266 -5.80 -3.11 10.65
N VAL A 267 -5.66 -4.44 10.56
CA VAL A 267 -4.51 -5.18 11.07
C VAL A 267 -3.71 -5.71 9.89
N ALA A 268 -2.50 -5.19 9.69
CA ALA A 268 -1.52 -5.69 8.72
C ALA A 268 -0.60 -6.70 9.40
N LEU A 269 -0.65 -7.96 8.94
CA LEU A 269 0.26 -9.02 9.35
C LEU A 269 1.38 -9.11 8.33
N ASP A 270 2.58 -8.68 8.72
CA ASP A 270 3.75 -8.64 7.86
C ASP A 270 4.82 -9.65 8.28
N GLY A 271 5.77 -9.90 7.38
CA GLY A 271 6.95 -10.73 7.63
C GLY A 271 8.23 -9.91 7.59
N ASP A 272 9.25 -10.35 8.30
CA ASP A 272 10.57 -9.70 8.37
C ASP A 272 11.18 -9.44 6.98
N GLY A 273 11.16 -10.43 6.09
CA GLY A 273 11.66 -10.27 4.72
C GLY A 273 10.91 -9.22 3.90
N ALA A 274 9.61 -9.09 4.12
CA ALA A 274 8.76 -8.10 3.46
C ALA A 274 8.99 -6.69 4.03
N ALA A 275 9.10 -6.56 5.36
CA ALA A 275 9.43 -5.32 6.04
C ALA A 275 10.82 -4.80 5.64
N LEU A 276 11.81 -5.69 5.51
CA LEU A 276 13.15 -5.35 5.04
C LEU A 276 13.15 -4.84 3.59
N MET A 277 12.38 -5.50 2.71
CA MET A 277 12.29 -5.13 1.29
C MET A 277 11.75 -3.70 1.11
N ARG A 278 10.83 -3.27 1.98
CA ARG A 278 10.14 -1.97 1.87
C ARG A 278 10.22 -1.14 3.15
N MET A 279 11.41 -1.04 3.74
CA MET A 279 11.62 -0.31 4.98
C MET A 279 11.23 1.18 4.91
N GLY A 280 11.29 1.80 3.73
CA GLY A 280 10.81 3.16 3.50
C GLY A 280 9.32 3.35 3.85
N ALA A 281 8.50 2.30 3.74
CA ALA A 281 7.08 2.34 4.11
C ALA A 281 6.87 2.68 5.59
N PHE A 282 7.82 2.37 6.49
CA PHE A 282 7.70 2.77 7.90
C PHE A 282 7.61 4.29 8.05
N ALA A 283 8.36 5.07 7.27
CA ALA A 283 8.29 6.53 7.30
C ALA A 283 6.92 7.03 6.81
N THR A 284 6.36 6.41 5.76
CA THR A 284 5.02 6.73 5.28
C THR A 284 3.95 6.37 6.31
N LEU A 285 4.01 5.19 6.93
CA LEU A 285 3.06 4.78 7.97
C LEU A 285 3.18 5.64 9.24
N GLY A 286 4.38 6.08 9.63
CA GLY A 286 4.52 6.99 10.77
C GLY A 286 4.01 8.41 10.48
N ALA A 287 4.13 8.88 9.24
CA ALA A 287 3.64 10.20 8.84
C ALA A 287 2.11 10.25 8.64
N TYR A 288 1.52 9.21 8.05
CA TYR A 288 0.11 9.22 7.63
C TYR A 288 -0.76 8.18 8.35
N GLY A 289 -0.17 7.27 9.11
CA GLY A 289 -0.87 6.14 9.73
C GLY A 289 -1.84 6.58 10.81
N PRO A 290 -3.14 6.29 10.67
CA PRO A 290 -4.13 6.61 11.69
C PRO A 290 -4.11 5.60 12.86
N ALA A 291 -4.74 5.96 13.98
CA ALA A 291 -4.80 5.14 15.19
C ALA A 291 -5.59 3.83 15.05
N ASN A 292 -6.33 3.67 13.96
CA ASN A 292 -7.01 2.41 13.62
C ASN A 292 -6.14 1.46 12.80
N LEU A 293 -4.90 1.83 12.45
CA LEU A 293 -3.95 0.96 11.76
C LEU A 293 -3.01 0.26 12.75
N VAL A 294 -2.97 -1.07 12.67
CA VAL A 294 -2.06 -1.94 13.43
C VAL A 294 -1.13 -2.65 12.46
N HIS A 295 0.17 -2.59 12.72
CA HIS A 295 1.22 -3.29 11.99
C HIS A 295 1.86 -4.33 12.92
N LEU A 296 1.55 -5.61 12.69
CA LEU A 296 2.14 -6.74 13.42
C LEU A 296 3.13 -7.46 12.51
N LEU A 297 4.41 -7.40 12.87
CA LEU A 297 5.50 -8.06 12.19
C LEU A 297 5.80 -9.41 12.86
N LEU A 298 5.64 -10.50 12.13
CA LEU A 298 6.01 -11.84 12.58
C LEU A 298 7.40 -12.17 12.03
N ASP A 299 8.39 -12.24 12.92
CA ASP A 299 9.80 -12.33 12.55
C ASP A 299 10.41 -13.68 12.97
N ASN A 300 10.67 -14.53 11.99
CA ASN A 300 11.37 -15.83 12.14
C ASN A 300 12.83 -15.77 11.64
N GLY A 301 13.32 -14.59 11.26
CA GLY A 301 14.64 -14.39 10.67
C GLY A 301 14.91 -15.21 9.42
N ALA A 302 13.89 -15.52 8.61
CA ALA A 302 14.04 -16.33 7.41
C ALA A 302 12.92 -16.17 6.37
N HIS A 303 13.29 -16.30 5.10
CA HIS A 303 12.34 -16.52 4.01
C HIS A 303 11.82 -17.98 4.01
N ASP A 304 11.04 -18.34 5.03
CA ASP A 304 10.49 -19.70 5.22
C ASP A 304 9.73 -20.22 4.00
N SER A 305 9.04 -19.34 3.25
CA SER A 305 8.23 -19.74 2.10
C SER A 305 9.02 -20.16 0.85
N THR A 306 10.31 -19.84 0.78
CA THR A 306 11.16 -20.08 -0.40
C THR A 306 12.34 -21.02 -0.14
N GLY A 307 12.48 -21.53 1.09
CA GLY A 307 13.55 -22.45 1.47
C GLY A 307 14.24 -22.13 2.79
N GLY A 308 13.78 -21.12 3.55
CA GLY A 308 14.28 -20.85 4.90
C GLY A 308 15.64 -20.13 4.93
N GLN A 309 16.00 -19.44 3.83
CA GLN A 309 17.21 -18.63 3.78
C GLN A 309 17.12 -17.51 4.82
N ALA A 310 18.20 -17.29 5.58
CA ALA A 310 18.23 -16.29 6.63
C ALA A 310 18.01 -14.88 6.07
N THR A 311 17.24 -14.07 6.79
CA THR A 311 17.17 -12.62 6.56
C THR A 311 18.19 -11.91 7.44
N VAL A 312 18.33 -10.60 7.25
CA VAL A 312 19.14 -9.74 8.13
C VAL A 312 18.34 -9.19 9.33
N SER A 313 17.11 -9.66 9.54
CA SER A 313 16.21 -9.18 10.61
C SER A 313 16.81 -9.25 12.02
N PRO A 314 17.67 -10.23 12.39
CA PRO A 314 18.22 -10.28 13.75
C PRO A 314 19.12 -9.08 14.11
N GLN A 315 19.56 -8.30 13.12
CA GLN A 315 20.39 -7.11 13.33
C GLN A 315 19.58 -5.81 13.39
N VAL A 316 18.24 -5.89 13.26
CA VAL A 316 17.36 -4.73 13.14
C VAL A 316 16.42 -4.68 14.34
N SER A 317 16.45 -3.57 15.09
CA SER A 317 15.36 -3.24 16.00
C SER A 317 14.22 -2.62 15.20
N PHE A 318 13.22 -3.41 14.84
CA PHE A 318 12.07 -2.91 14.10
C PHE A 318 11.19 -1.98 14.94
N ALA A 319 11.11 -2.21 16.26
CA ALA A 319 10.45 -1.25 17.15
C ALA A 319 11.23 0.08 17.16
N GLY A 320 12.56 0.05 17.17
CA GLY A 320 13.40 1.24 17.02
C GLY A 320 13.14 1.97 15.70
N VAL A 321 13.06 1.25 14.58
CA VAL A 321 12.72 1.83 13.27
C VAL A 321 11.33 2.47 13.29
N ALA A 322 10.30 1.76 13.77
CA ALA A 322 8.94 2.28 13.86
C ALA A 322 8.85 3.52 14.75
N ALA A 323 9.50 3.50 15.92
CA ALA A 323 9.58 4.64 16.83
C ALA A 323 10.23 5.86 16.14
N ALA A 324 11.36 5.66 15.46
CA ALA A 324 12.08 6.72 14.75
C ALA A 324 11.28 7.28 13.56
N CYS A 325 10.44 6.45 12.93
CA CYS A 325 9.55 6.85 11.84
C CYS A 325 8.27 7.57 12.30
N GLY A 326 7.98 7.61 13.60
CA GLY A 326 6.83 8.35 14.15
C GLY A 326 5.57 7.54 14.38
N TYR A 327 5.67 6.21 14.50
CA TYR A 327 4.53 5.40 14.94
C TYR A 327 4.05 5.82 16.34
N GLY A 328 2.75 5.68 16.59
CA GLY A 328 2.10 6.01 17.86
C GLY A 328 2.46 5.08 19.02
N SER A 329 2.92 3.87 18.70
CA SER A 329 3.48 2.92 19.65
C SER A 329 4.40 1.96 18.91
N ALA A 330 5.52 1.58 19.52
CA ALA A 330 6.43 0.59 18.96
C ALA A 330 6.91 -0.38 20.05
N VAL A 331 6.67 -1.67 19.84
CA VAL A 331 7.02 -2.73 20.78
C VAL A 331 7.69 -3.90 20.05
N GLU A 332 8.69 -4.53 20.63
CA GLU A 332 9.21 -5.80 20.14
C GLU A 332 9.46 -6.78 21.28
N GLY A 333 9.33 -8.07 21.00
CA GLY A 333 9.51 -9.11 22.02
C GLY A 333 9.39 -10.52 21.46
N ASP A 334 9.48 -11.50 22.34
CA ASP A 334 9.45 -12.94 22.01
C ASP A 334 8.27 -13.69 22.65
N HIS A 335 7.37 -12.97 23.32
CA HIS A 335 6.19 -13.54 23.97
C HIS A 335 4.91 -13.30 23.18
N VAL A 336 4.13 -14.36 22.94
CA VAL A 336 2.88 -14.30 22.17
C VAL A 336 1.83 -13.34 22.76
N GLY A 337 1.84 -13.10 24.08
CA GLY A 337 0.95 -12.14 24.72
C GLY A 337 1.14 -10.68 24.25
N LEU A 338 2.25 -10.37 23.59
CA LEU A 338 2.45 -9.09 22.89
C LEU A 338 1.37 -8.84 21.82
N VAL A 339 0.85 -9.91 21.18
CA VAL A 339 -0.25 -9.79 20.22
C VAL A 339 -1.54 -9.37 20.92
N ASP A 340 -1.82 -9.95 22.09
CA ASP A 340 -2.99 -9.62 22.90
C ASP A 340 -2.93 -8.15 23.37
N GLU A 341 -1.76 -7.71 23.86
CA GLU A 341 -1.54 -6.32 24.26
C GLU A 341 -1.71 -5.33 23.10
N LEU A 342 -1.13 -5.63 21.94
CA LEU A 342 -1.24 -4.81 20.74
C LEU A 342 -2.70 -4.66 20.29
N LEU A 343 -3.45 -5.78 20.29
CA LEU A 343 -4.83 -5.80 19.82
C LEU A 343 -5.83 -5.34 20.88
N ALA A 344 -5.49 -5.38 22.17
CA ALA A 344 -6.32 -4.77 23.23
C ALA A 344 -6.13 -3.25 23.35
N ALA A 345 -5.05 -2.70 22.80
CA ALA A 345 -4.76 -1.27 22.90
C ALA A 345 -5.90 -0.39 22.31
N PRO A 346 -6.29 0.71 23.00
CA PRO A 346 -7.38 1.56 22.56
C PRO A 346 -7.03 2.36 21.30
N ARG A 347 -8.04 2.61 20.45
CA ARG A 347 -7.94 3.38 19.19
C ARG A 347 -7.78 4.89 19.39
N SER A 348 -7.58 5.35 20.63
CA SER A 348 -7.55 6.77 21.01
C SER A 348 -6.15 7.37 21.04
N GLY A 349 -5.11 6.59 20.71
CA GLY A 349 -3.74 7.10 20.57
C GLY A 349 -3.54 7.98 19.33
N SER A 350 -2.38 8.64 19.25
CA SER A 350 -1.96 9.36 18.04
C SER A 350 -1.11 8.43 17.16
N GLY A 351 -1.54 8.13 15.94
CA GLY A 351 -0.73 7.40 14.96
C GLY A 351 -0.90 5.87 14.97
N ALA A 352 -0.34 5.19 13.97
CA ALA A 352 -0.40 3.73 13.83
C ALA A 352 0.36 2.99 14.95
N SER A 353 -0.10 1.80 15.32
CA SER A 353 0.56 0.94 16.31
C SER A 353 1.43 -0.12 15.65
N PHE A 354 2.65 -0.30 16.13
CA PHE A 354 3.58 -1.33 15.67
C PHE A 354 3.90 -2.34 16.77
N ALA A 355 3.95 -3.63 16.41
CA ALA A 355 4.72 -4.59 17.18
C ALA A 355 5.46 -5.62 16.32
N ARG A 356 6.62 -6.05 16.81
CA ARG A 356 7.40 -7.17 16.24
C ARG A 356 7.45 -8.33 17.22
N LEU A 357 6.96 -9.49 16.81
CA LEU A 357 7.03 -10.73 17.57
C LEU A 357 8.09 -11.65 16.96
N THR A 358 9.11 -12.02 17.74
CA THR A 358 9.98 -13.15 17.37
C THR A 358 9.15 -14.41 17.38
N ILE A 359 9.19 -15.17 16.29
CA ILE A 359 8.59 -16.49 16.19
C ILE A 359 9.63 -17.52 15.78
N ARG A 360 9.40 -18.79 16.11
CA ARG A 360 10.23 -19.87 15.56
C ARG A 360 9.97 -20.07 14.07
N ARG A 361 10.99 -20.53 13.36
CA ARG A 361 10.87 -21.00 11.98
C ARG A 361 10.00 -22.25 11.90
N GLY A 362 9.43 -22.48 10.73
CA GLY A 362 8.69 -23.69 10.43
C GLY A 362 7.31 -23.42 9.87
N THR A 363 6.73 -24.46 9.29
CA THR A 363 5.42 -24.44 8.65
C THR A 363 4.76 -25.79 8.86
N PRO A 364 3.45 -25.86 9.10
CA PRO A 364 2.76 -27.14 9.20
C PRO A 364 2.90 -27.99 7.93
N ASP A 365 3.09 -29.30 8.11
CA ASP A 365 3.09 -30.25 7.01
C ASP A 365 1.75 -30.20 6.25
N GLY A 366 1.83 -30.20 4.92
CA GLY A 366 0.64 -30.19 4.07
C GLY A 366 -0.19 -28.90 4.11
N LEU A 367 0.40 -27.77 4.55
CA LEU A 367 -0.30 -26.46 4.58
C LEU A 367 -1.02 -26.20 3.24
N PRO A 368 -2.36 -26.03 3.22
CA PRO A 368 -3.08 -25.84 1.97
C PRO A 368 -2.75 -24.49 1.32
N ARG A 369 -3.13 -24.36 0.04
CA ARG A 369 -3.25 -23.07 -0.63
C ARG A 369 -4.72 -22.63 -0.55
N PRO A 370 -5.01 -21.32 -0.41
CA PRO A 370 -6.37 -20.82 -0.53
C PRO A 370 -7.04 -21.30 -1.82
N THR A 371 -8.23 -21.88 -1.70
CA THR A 371 -9.02 -22.32 -2.87
C THR A 371 -9.84 -21.20 -3.47
N ILE A 372 -10.17 -20.18 -2.66
CA ILE A 372 -10.79 -18.94 -3.10
C ILE A 372 -9.81 -18.09 -3.90
N THR A 373 -10.26 -17.53 -5.02
CA THR A 373 -9.39 -16.70 -5.89
C THR A 373 -9.11 -15.34 -5.24
N PRO A 374 -7.99 -14.67 -5.55
CA PRO A 374 -7.71 -13.32 -5.05
C PRO A 374 -8.83 -12.30 -5.33
N ALA A 375 -9.43 -12.35 -6.52
CA ALA A 375 -10.56 -11.48 -6.89
C ALA A 375 -11.82 -11.77 -6.06
N ASP A 376 -12.08 -13.04 -5.73
CA ASP A 376 -13.22 -13.43 -4.89
C ASP A 376 -12.99 -13.07 -3.42
N VAL A 377 -11.77 -13.24 -2.89
CA VAL A 377 -11.40 -12.77 -1.55
C VAL A 377 -11.62 -11.27 -1.43
N LYS A 378 -11.15 -10.50 -2.41
CA LYS A 378 -11.37 -9.05 -2.48
C LYS A 378 -12.86 -8.72 -2.47
N THR A 379 -13.64 -9.37 -3.34
CA THR A 379 -15.07 -9.11 -3.48
C THR A 379 -15.85 -9.47 -2.21
N ARG A 380 -15.51 -10.60 -1.58
CA ARG A 380 -16.06 -11.00 -0.27
C ARG A 380 -15.78 -9.95 0.79
N LEU A 381 -14.53 -9.50 0.89
CA LEU A 381 -14.15 -8.48 1.86
C LEU A 381 -14.87 -7.17 1.61
N MET A 382 -14.93 -6.69 0.36
CA MET A 382 -15.66 -5.47 0.01
C MET A 382 -17.14 -5.53 0.41
N ARG A 383 -17.82 -6.66 0.15
CA ARG A 383 -19.21 -6.87 0.57
C ARG A 383 -19.34 -6.85 2.10
N HIS A 384 -18.46 -7.58 2.79
CA HIS A 384 -18.45 -7.65 4.25
C HIS A 384 -18.33 -6.27 4.91
N ILE A 385 -17.47 -5.42 4.35
CA ILE A 385 -17.24 -4.07 4.90
C ILE A 385 -18.20 -3.01 4.33
N GLY A 386 -19.14 -3.38 3.45
CA GLY A 386 -20.07 -2.44 2.81
C GLY A 386 -19.37 -1.43 1.88
N ALA A 387 -18.45 -1.91 1.05
CA ALA A 387 -17.76 -1.17 -0.01
C ALA A 387 -18.25 -1.55 -1.43
N ALA A 388 -18.92 -2.70 -1.59
CA ALA A 388 -19.45 -3.20 -2.86
C ALA A 388 -20.91 -3.65 -2.73
#